data_AF-A0A2V9JJQ4-F1
#
_entry.id   AF-A0A2V9JJQ4-F1
#
_cell.length_a   1.000
_cell.length_b   1.000
_cell.length_c   1.000
_cell.angle_alpha   90.00
_cell.angle_beta   90.00
_cell.angle_gamma   90.00
#
_symmetry.space_group_name_H-M   'P 1'
#
loop_
_entity.id
_entity.type
_entity.pdbx_description
1 polymer ?
#
loop_
_entity_poly.entity_id
_entity_poly.type
_entity_poly.pdbx_seq_one_letter_code
_entity_poly.pdbx_strand_id
1 'polypeptide(L)'
;MRGRGRLPLVVGGTGLYLRALERGLFEGPGRSEELRARMRRIAARGGAARLQRALARVDPASGARIKPADRSRIIRAYEVYLLTGRPISRWHARATRPAEGFRWCKLALSIPRPELYARINARVDEMFERGFVDEVRELLRRFPR
;
A
#
# COMPACT_ATOMS: atom_id res chain seq x y z
N MET A 1 -0.57 -2.22 -24.41
CA MET A 1 -0.72 -0.79 -24.82
C MET A 1 0.06 -0.39 -26.09
N ARG A 2 1.00 -1.20 -26.62
CA ARG A 2 1.82 -0.85 -27.81
C ARG A 2 1.15 -1.04 -29.19
N GLY A 3 -0.10 -1.49 -29.26
CA GLY A 3 -0.74 -1.86 -30.53
C GLY A 3 -1.52 -0.75 -31.26
N ARG A 4 -1.58 0.48 -30.72
CA ARG A 4 -2.45 1.55 -31.27
C ARG A 4 -1.72 2.85 -31.64
N GLY A 5 -0.39 2.87 -31.62
CA GLY A 5 0.42 4.04 -32.02
C GLY A 5 0.24 5.30 -31.15
N ARG A 6 -0.41 5.21 -29.98
CA ARG A 6 -0.63 6.35 -29.08
C ARG A 6 0.31 6.32 -27.88
N LEU A 7 0.72 7.50 -27.41
CA LEU A 7 1.52 7.66 -26.19
C LEU A 7 0.66 7.39 -24.94
N PRO A 8 1.00 6.41 -24.08
CA PRO A 8 0.27 6.20 -22.84
C PRO A 8 0.51 7.32 -21.83
N LEU A 9 -0.56 7.85 -21.25
CA LEU A 9 -0.51 8.83 -20.16
C LEU A 9 -1.11 8.21 -18.88
N VAL A 10 -0.31 8.11 -17.83
CA VAL A 10 -0.73 7.59 -16.52
C VAL A 10 -0.90 8.77 -15.56
N VAL A 11 -2.11 8.98 -15.07
CA VAL A 11 -2.47 10.08 -14.16
C VAL A 11 -2.99 9.52 -12.85
N GLY A 12 -2.49 10.03 -11.73
CA GLY A 12 -2.98 9.66 -10.41
C GLY A 12 -2.12 10.17 -9.27
N GLY A 13 -2.68 10.17 -8.05
CA GLY A 13 -1.99 10.60 -6.83
C GLY A 13 -1.26 9.47 -6.07
N THR A 14 -1.43 8.21 -6.48
CA THR A 14 -0.89 7.05 -5.76
C THR A 14 0.58 6.82 -6.11
N GLY A 15 1.48 7.55 -5.44
CA GLY A 15 2.93 7.48 -5.70
C GLY A 15 3.53 6.07 -5.61
N LEU A 16 2.95 5.17 -4.80
CA LEU A 16 3.37 3.76 -4.74
C LEU A 16 3.16 3.05 -6.08
N TYR A 17 2.03 3.28 -6.76
CA TYR A 17 1.71 2.60 -8.01
C TYR A 17 2.55 3.15 -9.17
N LEU A 18 2.80 4.46 -9.18
CA LEU A 18 3.73 5.08 -10.14
C LEU A 18 5.15 4.53 -9.95
N ARG A 19 5.60 4.37 -8.70
CA ARG A 19 6.90 3.74 -8.39
C ARG A 19 6.95 2.28 -8.82
N ALA A 20 5.87 1.52 -8.55
CA ALA A 20 5.76 0.12 -8.97
C ALA A 20 5.85 -0.02 -10.49
N LEU A 21 5.24 0.89 -11.23
CA LEU A 21 5.28 0.91 -12.68
C LEU A 21 6.70 1.27 -13.21
N GLU A 22 7.31 2.31 -12.63
CA GLU A 22 8.64 2.80 -13.05
C GLU A 22 9.76 1.82 -12.68
N ARG A 23 9.71 1.24 -11.48
CA ARG A 23 10.83 0.51 -10.88
C ARG A 23 10.55 -0.97 -10.68
N GLY A 24 9.32 -1.42 -10.85
CA GLY A 24 8.89 -2.74 -10.45
C GLY A 24 8.60 -2.83 -8.95
N LEU A 25 7.98 -3.93 -8.56
CA LEU A 25 7.89 -4.39 -7.17
C LEU A 25 8.70 -5.67 -7.05
N PHE A 26 9.13 -6.00 -5.84
CA PHE A 26 9.75 -7.31 -5.61
C PHE A 26 8.70 -8.40 -5.86
N GLU A 27 9.12 -9.46 -6.55
CA GLU A 27 8.29 -10.65 -6.78
C GLU A 27 8.25 -11.47 -5.48
N GLY A 28 7.36 -11.10 -4.58
CA GLY A 28 7.12 -11.81 -3.32
C GLY A 28 6.08 -12.92 -3.45
N PRO A 29 5.95 -13.77 -2.41
CA PRO A 29 4.85 -14.73 -2.37
C PRO A 29 3.50 -13.99 -2.42
N GLY A 30 2.49 -14.70 -2.92
CA GLY A 30 1.11 -14.26 -2.85
C GLY A 30 0.65 -13.95 -1.42
N ARG A 31 -0.56 -13.43 -1.31
CA ARG A 31 -1.21 -13.17 -0.03
C ARG A 31 -1.88 -14.44 0.49
N SER A 32 -1.73 -14.76 1.78
CA SER A 32 -2.48 -15.82 2.45
C SER A 32 -3.49 -15.19 3.41
N GLU A 33 -4.78 -15.26 3.09
CA GLU A 33 -5.82 -14.72 3.95
C GLU A 33 -5.90 -15.43 5.30
N GLU A 34 -5.66 -16.74 5.32
CA GLU A 34 -5.67 -17.53 6.54
C GLU A 34 -4.61 -17.05 7.54
N LEU A 35 -3.36 -16.90 7.09
CA LEU A 35 -2.26 -16.41 7.92
C LEU A 35 -2.53 -14.99 8.42
N ARG A 36 -3.04 -14.12 7.55
CA ARG A 36 -3.39 -12.75 7.92
C ARG A 36 -4.52 -12.71 8.93
N ALA A 37 -5.58 -13.47 8.73
CA ALA A 37 -6.71 -13.54 9.66
C ALA A 37 -6.26 -14.04 11.04
N ARG A 38 -5.39 -15.06 11.08
CA ARG A 38 -4.78 -15.56 12.33
C ARG A 38 -3.97 -14.48 13.03
N MET A 39 -3.06 -13.79 12.32
CA MET A 39 -2.24 -12.74 12.91
C MET A 39 -3.05 -11.51 13.34
N ARG A 40 -4.09 -11.12 12.59
CA ARG A 40 -5.03 -10.05 12.99
C ARG A 40 -5.74 -10.41 14.30
N ARG A 41 -6.21 -11.65 14.46
CA ARG A 41 -6.81 -12.13 15.72
C ARG A 41 -5.83 -12.08 16.88
N ILE A 42 -4.58 -12.49 16.67
CA ILE A 42 -3.51 -12.38 17.68
C ILE A 42 -3.30 -10.91 18.07
N ALA A 43 -3.17 -10.01 17.09
CA ALA A 43 -2.97 -8.59 17.33
C ALA A 43 -4.14 -7.95 18.09
N ALA A 44 -5.38 -8.33 17.77
CA ALA A 44 -6.59 -7.84 18.43
C ALA A 44 -6.68 -8.25 19.91
N ARG A 45 -6.21 -9.45 20.27
CA ARG A 45 -6.18 -9.97 21.66
C ARG A 45 -4.96 -9.48 22.46
N GLY A 46 -4.38 -8.33 22.12
CA GLY A 46 -3.19 -7.78 22.79
C GLY A 46 -1.85 -8.38 22.34
N GLY A 47 -1.83 -9.29 21.37
CA GLY A 47 -0.62 -9.96 20.89
C GLY A 47 0.22 -9.18 19.87
N ALA A 48 -0.08 -7.89 19.63
CA ALA A 48 0.62 -7.10 18.62
C ALA A 48 2.14 -6.97 18.89
N ALA A 49 2.51 -6.73 20.15
CA ALA A 49 3.92 -6.66 20.56
C ALA A 49 4.64 -8.01 20.38
N ARG A 50 3.92 -9.13 20.60
CA ARG A 50 4.47 -10.47 20.36
C ARG A 50 4.77 -10.70 18.88
N LEU A 51 3.89 -10.24 17.97
CA LEU A 51 4.12 -10.32 16.53
C LEU A 51 5.31 -9.46 16.10
N GLN A 52 5.45 -8.26 16.65
CA GLN A 52 6.61 -7.40 16.38
C GLN A 52 7.91 -8.08 16.84
N ARG A 53 7.95 -8.64 18.06
CA ARG A 53 9.13 -9.37 18.55
C ARG A 53 9.42 -10.64 17.76
N ALA A 54 8.38 -11.34 17.27
CA ALA A 54 8.56 -12.49 16.40
C ALA A 54 9.20 -12.08 15.06
N LEU A 55 8.70 -11.00 14.46
CA LEU A 55 9.28 -10.43 13.24
C LEU A 55 10.74 -9.98 13.46
N ALA A 56 11.03 -9.23 14.52
CA ALA A 56 12.37 -8.71 14.77
C ALA A 56 13.42 -9.82 14.97
N ARG A 57 13.02 -10.99 15.49
CA ARG A 57 13.90 -12.15 15.62
C ARG A 57 14.26 -12.79 14.29
N VAL A 58 13.33 -12.85 13.34
CA VAL A 58 13.55 -13.51 12.04
C VAL A 58 14.02 -12.53 10.96
N ASP A 59 13.73 -11.24 11.12
CA ASP A 59 14.11 -10.15 10.21
C ASP A 59 14.47 -8.89 11.02
N PRO A 60 15.69 -8.81 11.60
CA PRO A 60 16.10 -7.65 12.39
C PRO A 60 16.02 -6.33 11.63
N ALA A 61 16.34 -6.34 10.33
CA ALA A 61 16.27 -5.15 9.48
C ALA A 61 14.83 -4.62 9.34
N SER A 62 13.85 -5.50 9.09
CA SER A 62 12.44 -5.09 9.07
C SER A 62 11.93 -4.76 10.47
N GLY A 63 12.39 -5.46 11.51
CA GLY A 63 12.04 -5.22 12.91
C GLY A 63 12.43 -3.82 13.40
N ALA A 64 13.58 -3.30 12.94
CA ALA A 64 14.03 -1.94 13.23
C ALA A 64 13.29 -0.88 12.40
N ARG A 65 12.98 -1.19 11.13
CA ARG A 65 12.36 -0.23 10.19
C ARG A 65 10.85 -0.06 10.41
N ILE A 66 10.13 -1.12 10.76
CA ILE A 66 8.66 -1.12 10.85
C ILE A 66 8.24 -0.72 12.26
N LYS A 67 7.50 0.39 12.36
CA LYS A 67 6.98 0.88 13.64
C LYS A 67 6.01 -0.14 14.24
N PRO A 68 6.01 -0.36 15.58
CA PRO A 68 5.10 -1.29 16.24
C PRO A 68 3.60 -1.06 15.97
N ALA A 69 3.22 0.20 15.73
CA ALA A 69 1.84 0.58 15.39
C ALA A 69 1.42 0.14 13.97
N ASP A 70 2.38 -0.12 13.06
CA ASP A 70 2.10 -0.51 11.68
C ASP A 70 1.84 -2.02 11.57
N ARG A 71 0.68 -2.44 12.10
CA ARG A 71 0.24 -3.83 12.13
C ARG A 71 0.20 -4.45 10.73
N SER A 72 -0.16 -3.66 9.71
CA SER A 72 -0.25 -4.13 8.33
C SER A 72 1.12 -4.54 7.79
N ARG A 73 2.14 -3.70 7.98
CA ARG A 73 3.51 -4.02 7.55
C ARG A 73 4.12 -5.15 8.36
N ILE A 74 3.87 -5.23 9.67
CA ILE A 74 4.33 -6.34 10.51
C ILE A 74 3.75 -7.66 10.00
N ILE A 75 2.43 -7.71 9.78
CA ILE A 75 1.73 -8.88 9.28
C ILE A 75 2.28 -9.28 7.91
N ARG A 76 2.48 -8.35 6.97
CA ARG A 76 3.04 -8.68 5.65
C ARG A 76 4.47 -9.21 5.75
N ALA A 77 5.32 -8.56 6.55
CA ALA A 77 6.71 -8.97 6.69
C ALA A 77 6.83 -10.38 7.26
N TYR A 78 6.02 -10.68 8.29
CA TYR A 78 6.00 -12.00 8.90
C TYR A 78 5.30 -13.05 8.03
N GLU A 79 4.21 -12.70 7.33
CA GLU A 79 3.56 -13.54 6.32
C GLU A 79 4.56 -14.03 5.27
N VAL A 80 5.36 -13.12 4.71
CA VAL A 80 6.36 -13.45 3.68
C VAL A 80 7.38 -14.46 4.22
N TYR A 81 7.85 -14.26 5.46
CA TYR A 81 8.75 -15.21 6.11
C TYR A 81 8.09 -16.57 6.32
N LEU A 82 6.86 -16.63 6.83
CA LEU A 82 6.14 -17.89 7.07
C LEU A 82 5.88 -18.67 5.77
N LEU A 83 5.62 -17.98 4.66
CA LEU A 83 5.37 -18.62 3.36
C LEU A 83 6.63 -19.09 2.63
N THR A 84 7.78 -18.46 2.89
CA THR A 84 8.98 -18.66 2.04
C THR A 84 10.22 -19.10 2.81
N GLY A 85 10.18 -19.06 4.14
CA GLY A 85 11.35 -19.21 5.01
C GLY A 85 12.36 -18.06 4.90
N ARG A 86 12.11 -17.04 4.05
CA ARG A 86 13.04 -15.95 3.76
C ARG A 86 12.49 -14.60 4.24
N PRO A 87 13.26 -13.82 5.02
CA PRO A 87 12.87 -12.50 5.50
C PRO A 87 12.49 -11.52 4.38
N ILE A 88 11.49 -10.66 4.59
CA ILE A 88 11.04 -9.68 3.59
C ILE A 88 12.15 -8.68 3.21
N SER A 89 13.06 -8.38 4.13
CA SER A 89 14.24 -7.55 3.85
C SER A 89 15.12 -8.14 2.74
N ARG A 90 15.27 -9.47 2.68
CA ARG A 90 16.00 -10.17 1.62
C ARG A 90 15.30 -10.09 0.27
N TRP A 91 13.97 -10.03 0.25
CA TRP A 91 13.20 -9.83 -0.98
C TRP A 91 13.32 -8.40 -1.50
N HIS A 92 13.29 -7.41 -0.60
CA HIS A 92 13.46 -5.99 -0.97
C HIS A 92 14.87 -5.67 -1.49
N ALA A 93 15.88 -6.46 -1.11
CA ALA A 93 17.25 -6.30 -1.60
C ALA A 93 17.46 -6.83 -3.03
N ARG A 94 16.50 -7.58 -3.58
CA ARG A 94 16.58 -8.12 -4.95
C ARG A 94 16.27 -7.03 -5.96
N ALA A 95 16.89 -7.16 -7.14
CA ALA A 95 16.53 -6.34 -8.29
C ALA A 95 15.03 -6.51 -8.60
N THR A 96 14.34 -5.39 -8.78
CA THR A 96 12.97 -5.34 -9.24
C THR A 96 12.95 -5.26 -10.76
N ARG A 97 11.86 -5.74 -11.39
CA ARG A 97 11.68 -5.67 -12.84
C ARG A 97 10.83 -4.44 -13.20
N PRO A 98 11.43 -3.34 -13.69
CA PRO A 98 10.66 -2.19 -14.16
C PRO A 98 9.88 -2.55 -15.44
N ALA A 99 8.88 -1.75 -15.79
CA ALA A 99 8.25 -1.90 -17.10
C ALA A 99 9.24 -1.54 -18.21
N GLU A 100 9.55 -2.51 -19.07
CA GLU A 100 10.52 -2.38 -20.14
C GLU A 100 9.96 -1.65 -21.37
N GLY A 101 10.85 -1.03 -22.15
CA GLY A 101 10.50 -0.35 -23.39
C GLY A 101 9.78 0.99 -23.20
N PHE A 102 9.86 1.63 -22.05
CA PHE A 102 9.32 2.98 -21.87
C PHE A 102 10.41 3.98 -21.49
N ARG A 103 10.35 5.17 -22.09
CA ARG A 103 11.07 6.35 -21.60
C ARG A 103 10.12 7.13 -20.71
N TRP A 104 10.46 7.25 -19.43
CA TRP A 104 9.61 7.91 -18.44
C TRP A 104 9.77 9.44 -18.52
N CYS A 105 8.65 10.14 -18.69
CA CYS A 105 8.54 11.57 -18.43
C CYS A 105 7.63 11.75 -17.22
N LYS A 106 8.14 12.36 -16.15
CA LYS A 106 7.39 12.58 -14.91
C LYS A 106 7.05 14.05 -14.78
N LEU A 107 5.76 14.34 -14.73
CA LEU A 107 5.22 15.67 -14.48
C LEU A 107 4.54 15.65 -13.12
N ALA A 108 4.88 16.60 -12.25
CA ALA A 108 4.27 16.76 -10.94
C ALA A 108 3.67 18.16 -10.84
N LEU A 109 2.41 18.23 -10.43
CA LEU A 109 1.77 19.50 -10.10
C LEU A 109 2.18 19.89 -8.69
N SER A 110 2.79 21.07 -8.55
CA SER A 110 3.21 21.63 -7.26
C SER A 110 2.41 22.89 -6.98
N ILE A 111 1.61 22.86 -5.92
CA ILE A 111 0.76 23.97 -5.46
C ILE A 111 1.23 24.36 -4.05
N PRO A 112 1.30 25.65 -3.70
CA PRO A 112 1.57 26.08 -2.33
C PRO A 112 0.61 25.41 -1.33
N ARG A 113 1.15 24.96 -0.18
CA ARG A 113 0.35 24.22 0.81
C ARG A 113 -0.93 24.94 1.27
N PRO A 114 -0.92 26.26 1.55
CA PRO A 114 -2.13 26.97 1.95
C PRO A 114 -3.24 26.90 0.88
N GLU A 115 -2.87 27.12 -0.38
CA GLU A 115 -3.81 27.07 -1.50
C GLU A 115 -4.33 25.64 -1.74
N LEU A 116 -3.46 24.64 -1.66
CA LEU A 116 -3.85 23.24 -1.76
C LEU A 116 -4.91 22.88 -0.70
N TYR A 117 -4.72 23.31 0.56
CA TYR A 117 -5.68 23.04 1.62
C TYR A 117 -7.02 23.76 1.41
N ALA A 118 -6.99 25.01 0.97
CA ALA A 118 -8.22 25.74 0.64
C ALA A 118 -9.03 24.99 -0.45
N ARG A 119 -8.37 24.54 -1.51
CA ARG A 119 -9.00 23.76 -2.60
C ARG A 119 -9.53 22.40 -2.12
N ILE A 120 -8.79 21.72 -1.23
CA ILE A 120 -9.24 20.43 -0.67
C ILE A 120 -10.51 20.63 0.16
N ASN A 121 -10.55 21.65 1.03
CA ASN A 121 -11.69 21.90 1.89
C ASN A 121 -12.94 22.23 1.07
N ALA A 122 -12.84 23.19 0.14
CA ALA A 122 -13.96 23.55 -0.74
C ALA A 122 -14.50 22.33 -1.51
N ARG A 123 -13.61 21.48 -2.05
CA ARG A 123 -14.02 20.25 -2.74
C ARG A 123 -14.73 19.26 -1.81
N VAL A 124 -14.32 19.16 -0.55
CA VAL A 124 -14.98 18.28 0.42
C VAL A 124 -16.39 18.81 0.72
N ASP A 125 -16.54 20.11 0.92
CA ASP A 125 -17.85 20.74 1.14
C ASP A 125 -18.79 20.46 -0.05
N GLU A 126 -18.31 20.67 -1.29
CA GLU A 126 -19.06 20.32 -2.50
C GLU A 126 -19.44 18.84 -2.57
N MET A 127 -18.58 17.92 -2.10
CA MET A 127 -18.90 16.49 -2.06
C MET A 127 -20.09 16.22 -1.13
N PHE A 128 -20.13 16.87 0.04
CA PHE A 128 -21.26 16.74 0.97
C PHE A 128 -22.55 17.28 0.36
N GLU A 129 -22.50 18.45 -0.28
CA GLU A 129 -23.65 19.05 -0.97
C GLU A 129 -24.18 18.15 -2.11
N ARG A 130 -23.29 17.42 -2.79
CA ARG A 130 -23.64 16.48 -3.86
C ARG A 130 -24.12 15.11 -3.37
N GLY A 131 -24.36 14.95 -2.06
CA GLY A 131 -24.94 13.72 -1.51
C GLY A 131 -23.91 12.61 -1.19
N PHE A 132 -22.66 12.96 -0.90
CA PHE A 132 -21.64 11.99 -0.47
C PHE A 132 -22.10 11.10 0.70
N VAL A 133 -22.90 11.65 1.63
CA VAL A 133 -23.44 10.88 2.75
C VAL A 133 -24.35 9.76 2.28
N ASP A 134 -25.19 10.01 1.27
CA ASP A 134 -26.13 9.03 0.74
C ASP A 134 -25.41 7.94 -0.06
N GLU A 135 -24.37 8.29 -0.81
CA GLU A 135 -23.48 7.33 -1.46
C GLU A 135 -22.87 6.36 -0.42
N VAL A 136 -22.36 6.89 0.70
CA VAL A 136 -21.77 6.07 1.77
C VAL A 136 -22.83 5.19 2.45
N ARG A 137 -24.05 5.71 2.69
CA ARG A 137 -25.16 4.92 3.24
C ARG A 137 -25.53 3.75 2.32
N GLU A 138 -25.54 3.96 1.01
CA GLU A 138 -25.79 2.90 0.02
C GLU A 138 -24.69 1.82 0.07
N LEU A 139 -23.43 2.23 0.11
CA LEU A 139 -22.31 1.28 0.23
C LEU A 139 -22.40 0.43 1.51
N LEU A 140 -22.80 1.03 2.64
CA LEU A 140 -22.98 0.29 3.90
C LEU A 140 -24.17 -0.68 3.87
N ARG A 141 -25.26 -0.32 3.16
CA ARG A 141 -26.38 -1.24 2.94
C ARG A 141 -25.98 -2.42 2.05
N ARG A 142 -25.15 -2.16 1.03
CA ARG A 142 -24.66 -3.19 0.08
C ARG A 142 -23.58 -4.09 0.67
N PHE A 143 -22.73 -3.56 1.55
CA PHE A 143 -21.62 -4.28 2.17
C PHE A 143 -21.68 -4.15 3.71
N PRO A 144 -22.65 -4.82 4.36
CA PRO A 144 -22.74 -4.84 5.82
C PRO A 144 -21.47 -5.45 6.44
N ARG A 145 -21.04 -4.86 7.56
CA ARG A 145 -19.79 -5.21 8.26
C ARG A 145 -19.82 -6.58 8.91
#